data_AF-A0A6P2TKV8-F1
#
_entry.id   AF-A0A6P2TKV8-F1
#
_cell.length_a   1.000
_cell.length_b   1.000
_cell.length_c   1.000
_cell.angle_alpha   90.00
_cell.angle_beta   90.00
_cell.angle_gamma   90.00
#
_symmetry.space_group_name_H-M   'P 1'
#
loop_
_entity.id
_entity.type
_entity.pdbx_description
1 polymer ?
#
loop_
_entity_poly.entity_id
_entity_poly.type
_entity_poly.pdbx_seq_one_letter_code
_entity_poly.pdbx_strand_id
1 'polypeptide(L)'
;MPRVPQNLPVSPEQAQYNLPLSEQDRAALTRPSPLKQPATRSKRSTSGADCRDMSVMSQYRGAALADYIATLPDYECHYGLFSVDKAQATQIFNAENVHAVASRFVQEIHQYDASNLILVNLLIYLRAAYYQYDVSGIANPIPNLAVSLRPYIKQSLEGDALYRDNSRGPSTANELMKLITNMRDEAYYLPTLKNRIASYTVSAANPQAAAPLLQRSAAGGFTGLLTVFFYAHQRSGAQPMLDSDATLPETLNRFVTANRASLSNTSAAYQLADAARETFRFLRYPTQKPRVKKMIQDMLALTSMTGADSDLWLAAAEAVDYGDPASCADYGTCDYKKRLTDAVLSNRYACNAGVRILAQDMTMPQLQSVCTAVARQDDYFHRMLKTGRKPVAGDRNDTIELVIFDDYANYRKYASVIYGISTDNGGMYLEGDPSAPGNQARFIAHEASWLRPEFKVWNLEHEFTHYLDGRYDMAGDFSVSTAKPTVWWIEGVAEYLSRKNDNQESIDAVRTGAYRFSDVLGTRYASSDYVARAYRWGYMATRFMFERHRADVDTIVSRFRVGDYDGYANHVATIGNRYDTEFADWARNATTGEPPVPAKR
;
A
#
# COMPACT_ATOMS: atom_id res chain seq x y z
N MET A 1 6.39 -7.56 5.37
CA MET A 1 5.86 -8.55 4.40
C MET A 1 6.75 -8.56 3.16
N PRO A 2 7.07 -9.75 2.62
CA PRO A 2 7.80 -9.91 1.35
C PRO A 2 7.09 -9.23 0.19
N ARG A 3 7.84 -8.53 -0.67
CA ARG A 3 7.26 -7.72 -1.75
C ARG A 3 8.20 -7.64 -2.95
N VAL A 4 7.64 -7.72 -4.15
CA VAL A 4 8.40 -7.56 -5.40
C VAL A 4 9.03 -6.15 -5.46
N PRO A 5 10.25 -5.98 -6.02
CA PRO A 5 10.86 -4.68 -6.25
C PRO A 5 9.98 -3.81 -7.13
N GLN A 6 10.00 -2.51 -6.85
CA GLN A 6 9.18 -1.53 -7.53
C GLN A 6 9.93 -0.21 -7.52
N ASN A 7 9.90 0.49 -8.66
CA ASN A 7 10.49 1.81 -8.83
C ASN A 7 9.43 2.90 -9.00
N LEU A 8 8.15 2.52 -8.95
CA LEU A 8 7.00 3.41 -9.00
C LEU A 8 6.09 3.09 -7.81
N PRO A 9 5.47 4.10 -7.17
CA PRO A 9 4.47 3.90 -6.15
C PRO A 9 3.28 3.11 -6.69
N VAL A 10 2.61 2.38 -5.80
CA VAL A 10 1.34 1.70 -6.07
C VAL A 10 0.18 2.65 -5.85
N SER A 11 -0.91 2.47 -6.59
CA SER A 11 -2.16 3.16 -6.25
C SER A 11 -2.69 2.68 -4.90
N PRO A 12 -3.44 3.51 -4.16
CA PRO A 12 -4.05 3.13 -2.89
C PRO A 12 -4.85 1.83 -2.98
N GLU A 13 -5.59 1.62 -4.07
CA GLU A 13 -6.33 0.38 -4.33
C GLU A 13 -5.42 -0.83 -4.47
N GLN A 14 -4.30 -0.70 -5.21
CA GLN A 14 -3.34 -1.79 -5.34
C GLN A 14 -2.68 -2.16 -4.00
N ALA A 15 -2.38 -1.15 -3.17
CA ALA A 15 -1.84 -1.34 -1.83
C ALA A 15 -2.86 -2.03 -0.92
N GLN A 16 -4.09 -1.53 -0.85
CA GLN A 16 -5.15 -2.05 0.02
C GLN A 16 -5.56 -3.47 -0.36
N TYR A 17 -5.72 -3.75 -1.65
CA TYR A 17 -6.28 -5.00 -2.16
C TYR A 17 -5.19 -6.04 -2.53
N ASN A 18 -3.91 -5.68 -2.36
CA ASN A 18 -2.75 -6.50 -2.75
C ASN A 18 -2.89 -7.00 -4.21
N LEU A 19 -3.28 -6.08 -5.10
CA LEU A 19 -3.49 -6.39 -6.52
C LEU A 19 -2.15 -6.47 -7.26
N PRO A 20 -2.09 -7.16 -8.41
CA PRO A 20 -0.96 -7.03 -9.31
C PRO A 20 -0.67 -5.58 -9.69
N LEU A 21 0.55 -5.34 -10.17
CA LEU A 21 0.91 -4.04 -10.70
C LEU A 21 0.09 -3.72 -11.94
N SER A 22 -0.64 -2.60 -11.94
CA SER A 22 -1.40 -2.12 -13.09
C SER A 22 -0.44 -1.51 -14.11
N GLU A 23 -0.50 -2.00 -15.34
CA GLU A 23 0.18 -1.39 -16.47
C GLU A 23 -0.47 -0.04 -16.82
N GLN A 24 -1.77 0.09 -16.63
CA GLN A 24 -2.51 1.32 -16.88
C GLN A 24 -2.12 2.44 -15.91
N ASP A 25 -2.10 2.17 -14.59
CA ASP A 25 -1.70 3.15 -13.57
C ASP A 25 -0.24 3.59 -13.79
N ARG A 26 0.64 2.64 -14.13
CA ARG A 26 2.04 2.94 -14.45
C ARG A 26 2.18 3.82 -15.70
N ALA A 27 1.39 3.54 -16.73
CA ALA A 27 1.36 4.36 -17.93
C ALA A 27 0.79 5.76 -17.64
N ALA A 28 -0.16 5.90 -16.72
CA ALA A 28 -0.68 7.19 -16.30
C ALA A 28 0.37 8.02 -15.54
N LEU A 29 1.12 7.40 -14.63
CA LEU A 29 2.17 8.05 -13.83
C LEU A 29 3.36 8.57 -14.66
N THR A 30 3.63 7.93 -15.80
CA THR A 30 4.79 8.22 -16.66
C THR A 30 4.46 9.09 -17.87
N ARG A 31 3.18 9.42 -18.09
CA ARG A 31 2.79 10.37 -19.14
C ARG A 31 3.22 11.79 -18.74
N PRO A 32 3.88 12.54 -19.63
CA PRO A 32 4.13 13.96 -19.40
C PRO A 32 2.80 14.66 -19.17
N SER A 33 2.71 15.44 -18.08
CA SER A 33 1.54 16.28 -17.81
C SER A 33 1.30 17.16 -19.05
N PRO A 34 0.11 17.14 -19.68
CA PRO A 34 -0.13 17.95 -20.86
C PRO A 34 -0.23 19.42 -20.45
N LEU A 35 0.91 20.10 -20.43
CA LEU A 35 0.97 21.55 -20.54
C LEU A 35 0.28 21.94 -21.85
N LYS A 36 -0.91 22.54 -21.72
CA LYS A 36 -1.59 23.37 -22.73
C LYS A 36 -1.64 22.78 -24.15
N GLN A 37 -2.50 21.80 -24.41
CA GLN A 37 -3.18 21.71 -25.71
C GLN A 37 -4.64 21.28 -25.52
N PRO A 38 -5.61 21.85 -26.28
CA PRO A 38 -6.97 21.36 -26.26
C PRO A 38 -6.96 19.93 -26.78
N ALA A 39 -7.47 19.00 -25.97
CA ALA A 39 -7.52 17.59 -26.29
C ALA A 39 -8.38 17.36 -27.56
N THR A 40 -7.74 17.27 -28.73
CA THR A 40 -8.36 16.62 -29.88
C THR A 40 -8.41 15.13 -29.58
N ARG A 41 -9.60 14.63 -29.22
CA ARG A 41 -9.91 13.20 -29.09
C ARG A 41 -9.53 12.48 -30.38
N SER A 42 -8.36 11.85 -30.38
CA SER A 42 -8.05 10.77 -31.32
C SER A 42 -8.92 9.58 -30.93
N LYS A 43 -9.91 9.27 -31.78
CA LYS A 43 -10.70 8.04 -31.72
C LYS A 43 -9.76 6.85 -31.98
N ARG A 44 -9.16 6.30 -30.93
CA ARG A 44 -8.72 4.90 -30.94
C ARG A 44 -9.96 4.03 -30.75
N SER A 45 -10.09 3.01 -31.59
CA SER A 45 -11.25 2.12 -31.68
C SER A 45 -11.62 1.52 -30.31
N THR A 46 -12.73 1.98 -29.75
CA THR A 46 -13.45 1.33 -28.66
C THR A 46 -14.26 0.17 -29.24
N SER A 47 -13.73 -1.04 -29.15
CA SER A 47 -14.52 -2.26 -29.21
C SER A 47 -14.36 -3.00 -27.89
N GLY A 48 -15.41 -2.94 -27.07
CA GLY A 48 -15.48 -3.53 -25.74
C GLY A 48 -16.00 -2.49 -24.76
N ALA A 49 -17.12 -2.79 -24.10
CA ALA A 49 -17.44 -2.15 -22.82
C ALA A 49 -16.18 -2.21 -21.94
N ASP A 50 -15.96 -1.19 -21.10
CA ASP A 50 -14.89 -1.26 -20.11
C ASP A 50 -15.07 -2.56 -19.33
N CYS A 51 -14.16 -3.53 -19.50
CA CYS A 51 -14.29 -4.85 -18.87
C CYS A 51 -14.27 -4.76 -17.34
N ARG A 52 -13.94 -3.58 -16.79
CA ARG A 52 -13.98 -3.20 -15.39
C ARG A 52 -15.37 -2.78 -14.90
N ASP A 53 -16.36 -2.70 -15.79
CA ASP A 53 -17.74 -2.41 -15.40
C ASP A 53 -18.35 -3.60 -14.67
N MET A 54 -18.41 -3.50 -13.34
CA MET A 54 -18.97 -4.54 -12.47
C MET A 54 -20.46 -4.78 -12.72
N SER A 55 -21.18 -3.80 -13.30
CA SER A 55 -22.60 -3.97 -13.65
C SER A 55 -22.79 -5.02 -14.75
N VAL A 56 -21.84 -5.14 -15.68
CA VAL A 56 -21.85 -6.15 -16.75
C VAL A 56 -21.64 -7.54 -16.14
N MET A 57 -20.67 -7.70 -15.25
CA MET A 57 -20.38 -8.97 -14.59
C MET A 57 -21.58 -9.48 -13.78
N SER A 58 -22.30 -8.57 -13.13
CA SER A 58 -23.47 -8.91 -12.31
C SER A 58 -24.65 -9.53 -13.09
N GLN A 59 -24.62 -9.46 -14.43
CA GLN A 59 -25.62 -10.06 -15.32
C GLN A 59 -25.43 -11.57 -15.51
N TYR A 60 -24.22 -12.10 -15.26
CA TYR A 60 -23.89 -13.52 -15.40
C TYR A 60 -24.07 -14.28 -14.09
N ARG A 61 -24.39 -15.58 -14.17
CA ARG A 61 -24.55 -16.48 -13.01
C ARG A 61 -24.03 -17.89 -13.29
N GLY A 62 -23.68 -18.61 -12.23
CA GLY A 62 -23.26 -20.00 -12.28
C GLY A 62 -22.15 -20.25 -13.30
N ALA A 63 -22.32 -21.26 -14.16
CA ALA A 63 -21.34 -21.61 -15.19
C ALA A 63 -21.07 -20.46 -16.19
N ALA A 64 -22.09 -19.69 -16.56
CA ALA A 64 -21.93 -18.57 -17.49
C ALA A 64 -21.06 -17.45 -16.90
N LEU A 65 -21.13 -17.23 -15.58
CA LEU A 65 -20.21 -16.33 -14.89
C LEU A 65 -18.79 -16.89 -14.90
N ALA A 66 -18.61 -18.18 -14.61
CA ALA A 66 -17.29 -18.80 -14.62
C ALA A 66 -16.63 -18.71 -16.01
N ASP A 67 -17.40 -18.91 -17.09
CA ASP A 67 -16.94 -18.72 -18.47
C ASP A 67 -16.58 -17.26 -18.78
N TYR A 68 -17.43 -16.33 -18.35
CA TYR A 68 -17.16 -14.89 -18.49
C TYR A 68 -15.85 -14.50 -17.80
N ILE A 69 -15.67 -14.88 -16.53
CA ILE A 69 -14.44 -14.61 -15.77
C ILE A 69 -13.22 -15.23 -16.45
N ALA A 70 -13.29 -16.51 -16.81
CA ALA A 70 -12.19 -17.23 -17.45
C ALA A 70 -11.72 -16.54 -18.75
N THR A 71 -12.63 -15.91 -19.49
CA THR A 71 -12.36 -15.33 -20.82
C THR A 71 -12.12 -13.83 -20.82
N LEU A 72 -12.07 -13.19 -19.65
CA LEU A 72 -11.76 -11.76 -19.55
C LEU A 72 -10.41 -11.44 -20.24
N PRO A 73 -10.36 -10.36 -21.04
CA PRO A 73 -9.23 -10.09 -21.92
C PRO A 73 -7.98 -9.61 -21.17
N ASP A 74 -8.15 -9.14 -19.94
CA ASP A 74 -7.11 -8.55 -19.10
C ASP A 74 -7.35 -8.90 -17.63
N TYR A 75 -6.28 -9.14 -16.86
CA TYR A 75 -6.38 -9.46 -15.44
C TYR A 75 -6.85 -8.24 -14.61
N GLU A 76 -6.61 -7.02 -15.07
CA GLU A 76 -7.04 -5.78 -14.42
C GLU A 76 -8.55 -5.54 -14.51
N CYS A 77 -9.28 -6.27 -15.36
CA CYS A 77 -10.74 -6.22 -15.43
C CYS A 77 -11.41 -6.58 -14.08
N HIS A 78 -10.70 -7.29 -13.22
CA HIS A 78 -11.19 -7.78 -11.93
C HIS A 78 -11.01 -6.79 -10.78
N TYR A 79 -10.27 -5.68 -10.96
CA TYR A 79 -9.86 -4.85 -9.83
C TYR A 79 -11.05 -4.22 -9.08
N GLY A 80 -12.13 -3.90 -9.82
CA GLY A 80 -13.38 -3.42 -9.24
C GLY A 80 -14.05 -4.40 -8.27
N LEU A 81 -13.79 -5.72 -8.38
CA LEU A 81 -14.39 -6.73 -7.49
C LEU A 81 -14.00 -6.57 -6.01
N PHE A 82 -12.86 -5.93 -5.75
CA PHE A 82 -12.39 -5.70 -4.38
C PHE A 82 -13.04 -4.48 -3.73
N SER A 83 -13.71 -3.63 -4.51
CA SER A 83 -14.30 -2.37 -4.04
C SER A 83 -15.81 -2.26 -4.27
N VAL A 84 -16.48 -3.34 -4.71
CA VAL A 84 -17.95 -3.38 -4.79
C VAL A 84 -18.60 -3.23 -3.42
N ASP A 85 -19.79 -2.63 -3.39
CA ASP A 85 -20.58 -2.52 -2.17
C ASP A 85 -21.09 -3.89 -1.68
N LYS A 86 -21.61 -3.94 -0.45
CA LYS A 86 -22.10 -5.17 0.18
C LYS A 86 -23.23 -5.86 -0.60
N ALA A 87 -24.13 -5.10 -1.23
CA ALA A 87 -25.26 -5.67 -1.96
C ALA A 87 -24.77 -6.33 -3.26
N GLN A 88 -23.92 -5.64 -4.01
CA GLN A 88 -23.25 -6.18 -5.20
C GLN A 88 -22.36 -7.37 -4.85
N ALA A 89 -21.56 -7.29 -3.77
CA ALA A 89 -20.74 -8.40 -3.31
C ALA A 89 -21.58 -9.64 -2.97
N THR A 90 -22.74 -9.46 -2.32
CA THR A 90 -23.66 -10.57 -2.00
C THR A 90 -24.23 -11.20 -3.27
N GLN A 91 -24.51 -10.41 -4.30
CA GLN A 91 -24.98 -10.93 -5.59
C GLN A 91 -23.88 -11.67 -6.36
N ILE A 92 -22.68 -11.09 -6.45
CA ILE A 92 -21.57 -11.64 -7.24
C ILE A 92 -20.99 -12.88 -6.55
N PHE A 93 -20.71 -12.81 -5.25
CA PHE A 93 -20.03 -13.86 -4.48
C PHE A 93 -21.00 -14.77 -3.72
N ASN A 94 -22.15 -15.09 -4.31
CA ASN A 94 -23.06 -16.08 -3.75
C ASN A 94 -22.54 -17.53 -3.94
N ALA A 95 -23.18 -18.49 -3.25
CA ALA A 95 -22.78 -19.90 -3.27
C ALA A 95 -22.72 -20.51 -4.68
N GLU A 96 -23.71 -20.26 -5.54
CA GLU A 96 -23.80 -20.81 -6.89
C GLU A 96 -22.61 -20.33 -7.74
N ASN A 97 -22.36 -19.04 -7.73
CA ASN A 97 -21.30 -18.39 -8.51
C ASN A 97 -19.91 -18.86 -8.07
N VAL A 98 -19.66 -18.86 -6.76
CA VAL A 98 -18.34 -19.22 -6.21
C VAL A 98 -18.08 -20.71 -6.43
N HIS A 99 -19.08 -21.57 -6.30
CA HIS A 99 -18.96 -22.99 -6.61
C HIS A 99 -18.64 -23.23 -8.09
N ALA A 100 -19.32 -22.53 -9.01
CA ALA A 100 -19.07 -22.63 -10.44
C ALA A 100 -17.65 -22.18 -10.81
N VAL A 101 -17.20 -21.03 -10.29
CA VAL A 101 -15.83 -20.53 -10.51
C VAL A 101 -14.78 -21.46 -9.91
N ALA A 102 -15.00 -21.98 -8.70
CA ALA A 102 -14.11 -22.96 -8.08
C ALA A 102 -14.02 -24.27 -8.87
N SER A 103 -15.14 -24.76 -9.41
CA SER A 103 -15.18 -25.94 -10.26
C SER A 103 -14.37 -25.74 -11.55
N ARG A 104 -14.52 -24.56 -12.17
CA ARG A 104 -13.72 -24.19 -13.35
C ARG A 104 -12.24 -24.03 -13.01
N PHE A 105 -11.92 -23.43 -11.87
CA PHE A 105 -10.55 -23.34 -11.37
C PHE A 105 -9.87 -24.71 -11.24
N VAL A 106 -10.57 -25.71 -10.68
CA VAL A 106 -10.06 -27.08 -10.57
C VAL A 106 -9.79 -27.73 -11.93
N GLN A 107 -10.62 -27.46 -12.94
CA GLN A 107 -10.39 -27.98 -14.30
C GLN A 107 -9.13 -27.35 -14.92
N GLU A 108 -8.98 -26.04 -14.79
CA GLU A 108 -7.94 -25.25 -15.44
C GLU A 108 -6.57 -25.41 -14.75
N ILE A 109 -6.53 -25.56 -13.42
CA ILE A 109 -5.26 -25.75 -12.69
C ILE A 109 -4.54 -27.05 -13.09
N HIS A 110 -5.28 -28.09 -13.47
CA HIS A 110 -4.70 -29.35 -13.95
C HIS A 110 -4.06 -29.24 -15.34
N GLN A 111 -4.56 -28.34 -16.19
CA GLN A 111 -4.13 -28.17 -17.58
C GLN A 111 -3.22 -26.98 -17.77
N TYR A 112 -2.91 -26.25 -16.69
CA TYR A 112 -2.17 -25.01 -16.76
C TYR A 112 -0.76 -25.20 -17.33
N ASP A 113 -0.46 -24.42 -18.37
CA ASP A 113 0.80 -24.45 -19.10
C ASP A 113 1.46 -23.06 -19.24
N ALA A 114 0.89 -22.04 -18.60
CA ALA A 114 1.28 -20.63 -18.68
C ALA A 114 1.05 -19.92 -20.03
N SER A 115 0.20 -20.46 -20.91
CA SER A 115 -0.10 -19.87 -22.23
C SER A 115 -1.21 -18.81 -22.25
N ASN A 116 -2.02 -18.72 -21.18
CA ASN A 116 -3.25 -17.95 -21.18
C ASN A 116 -3.56 -17.29 -19.81
N LEU A 117 -4.61 -16.48 -19.76
CA LEU A 117 -5.05 -15.73 -18.57
C LEU A 117 -6.08 -16.47 -17.71
N ILE A 118 -6.61 -17.62 -18.16
CA ILE A 118 -7.79 -18.25 -17.57
C ILE A 118 -7.59 -18.51 -16.08
N LEU A 119 -6.49 -19.17 -15.72
CA LEU A 119 -6.23 -19.52 -14.32
C LEU A 119 -6.05 -18.28 -13.43
N VAL A 120 -5.36 -17.24 -13.92
CA VAL A 120 -5.18 -15.97 -13.20
C VAL A 120 -6.50 -15.25 -12.98
N ASN A 121 -7.38 -15.22 -13.98
CA ASN A 121 -8.68 -14.57 -13.86
C ASN A 121 -9.55 -15.24 -12.78
N LEU A 122 -9.60 -16.58 -12.79
CA LEU A 122 -10.33 -17.37 -11.79
C LEU A 122 -9.74 -17.18 -10.39
N LEU A 123 -8.40 -17.12 -10.28
CA LEU A 123 -7.71 -16.84 -9.02
C LEU A 123 -8.09 -15.47 -8.46
N ILE A 124 -8.04 -14.41 -9.26
CA ILE A 124 -8.35 -13.04 -8.79
C ILE A 124 -9.81 -12.94 -8.36
N TYR A 125 -10.75 -13.59 -9.06
CA TYR A 125 -12.15 -13.67 -8.63
C TYR A 125 -12.28 -14.34 -7.24
N LEU A 126 -11.65 -15.51 -7.04
CA LEU A 126 -11.72 -16.20 -5.75
C LEU A 126 -11.08 -15.38 -4.63
N ARG A 127 -9.95 -14.71 -4.91
CA ARG A 127 -9.32 -13.77 -3.97
C ARG A 127 -10.28 -12.64 -3.57
N ALA A 128 -10.97 -12.04 -4.54
CA ALA A 128 -11.95 -10.98 -4.28
C ALA A 128 -13.12 -11.48 -3.44
N ALA A 129 -13.61 -12.69 -3.71
CA ALA A 129 -14.69 -13.31 -2.92
C ALA A 129 -14.31 -13.43 -1.44
N TYR A 130 -13.15 -14.03 -1.13
CA TYR A 130 -12.68 -14.17 0.25
C TYR A 130 -12.38 -12.82 0.92
N TYR A 131 -11.84 -11.86 0.16
CA TYR A 131 -11.64 -10.50 0.66
C TYR A 131 -12.98 -9.86 1.08
N GLN A 132 -13.99 -9.92 0.21
CA GLN A 132 -15.31 -9.34 0.45
C GLN A 132 -16.05 -9.98 1.61
N TYR A 133 -15.90 -11.29 1.83
CA TYR A 133 -16.44 -11.95 3.02
C TYR A 133 -15.91 -11.33 4.31
N ASP A 134 -14.62 -11.01 4.35
CA ASP A 134 -13.97 -10.39 5.50
C ASP A 134 -14.39 -8.92 5.66
N VAL A 135 -14.18 -8.10 4.62
CA VAL A 135 -14.34 -6.63 4.76
C VAL A 135 -15.80 -6.16 4.74
N SER A 136 -16.69 -6.86 4.03
CA SER A 136 -18.11 -6.50 3.96
C SER A 136 -18.98 -7.22 4.99
N GLY A 137 -18.37 -8.07 5.83
CA GLY A 137 -19.06 -8.89 6.84
C GLY A 137 -20.13 -9.79 6.20
N ILE A 138 -19.78 -10.43 5.09
CA ILE A 138 -20.63 -11.41 4.39
C ILE A 138 -20.21 -12.79 4.87
N ALA A 139 -21.15 -13.60 5.34
CA ALA A 139 -20.85 -14.98 5.73
C ALA A 139 -20.35 -15.76 4.51
N ASN A 140 -19.19 -16.42 4.63
CA ASN A 140 -18.66 -17.26 3.55
C ASN A 140 -19.68 -18.36 3.20
N PRO A 141 -20.26 -18.36 1.98
CA PRO A 141 -21.31 -19.29 1.61
C PRO A 141 -20.81 -20.72 1.38
N ILE A 142 -19.49 -20.93 1.25
CA ILE A 142 -18.88 -22.26 1.05
C ILE A 142 -17.69 -22.44 2.01
N PRO A 143 -17.94 -22.60 3.32
CA PRO A 143 -16.89 -22.59 4.34
C PRO A 143 -15.83 -23.70 4.17
N ASN A 144 -16.20 -24.84 3.56
CA ASN A 144 -15.30 -25.96 3.33
C ASN A 144 -14.51 -25.88 2.02
N LEU A 145 -14.72 -24.84 1.20
CA LEU A 145 -14.09 -24.74 -0.12
C LEU A 145 -12.57 -24.79 -0.05
N ALA A 146 -11.95 -24.08 0.90
CA ALA A 146 -10.49 -24.10 1.08
C ALA A 146 -9.96 -25.53 1.24
N VAL A 147 -10.61 -26.35 2.07
CA VAL A 147 -10.24 -27.75 2.30
C VAL A 147 -10.39 -28.58 1.02
N SER A 148 -11.49 -28.40 0.28
CA SER A 148 -11.74 -29.10 -0.99
C SER A 148 -10.72 -28.75 -2.08
N LEU A 149 -10.15 -27.53 -2.06
CA LEU A 149 -9.15 -27.09 -3.03
C LEU A 149 -7.73 -27.59 -2.71
N ARG A 150 -7.45 -28.03 -1.46
CA ARG A 150 -6.11 -28.42 -1.00
C ARG A 150 -5.36 -29.39 -1.92
N PRO A 151 -5.95 -30.52 -2.37
CA PRO A 151 -5.22 -31.49 -3.20
C PRO A 151 -4.74 -30.88 -4.52
N TYR A 152 -5.59 -30.08 -5.16
CA TYR A 152 -5.32 -29.44 -6.45
C TYR A 152 -4.25 -28.35 -6.34
N ILE A 153 -4.38 -27.48 -5.33
CA ILE A 153 -3.39 -26.43 -5.04
C ILE A 153 -2.06 -27.07 -4.69
N LYS A 154 -2.03 -28.06 -3.80
CA LYS A 154 -0.80 -28.74 -3.40
C LYS A 154 -0.08 -29.37 -4.59
N GLN A 155 -0.79 -30.12 -5.43
CA GLN A 155 -0.22 -30.71 -6.64
C GLN A 155 0.37 -29.64 -7.57
N SER A 156 -0.33 -28.51 -7.75
CA SER A 156 0.17 -27.41 -8.58
C SER A 156 1.41 -26.73 -8.00
N LEU A 157 1.53 -26.60 -6.67
CA LEU A 157 2.71 -26.05 -6.00
C LEU A 157 3.94 -26.96 -6.14
N GLU A 158 3.73 -28.27 -6.25
CA GLU A 158 4.78 -29.27 -6.48
C GLU A 158 5.21 -29.33 -7.96
N GLY A 159 4.35 -28.91 -8.89
CA GLY A 159 4.64 -28.86 -10.32
C GLY A 159 5.35 -27.58 -10.78
N ASP A 160 6.23 -27.70 -11.78
CA ASP A 160 6.97 -26.55 -12.32
C ASP A 160 6.13 -25.65 -13.23
N ALA A 161 5.02 -26.17 -13.80
CA ALA A 161 4.17 -25.44 -14.72
C ALA A 161 3.64 -24.13 -14.11
N LEU A 162 3.27 -24.16 -12.83
CA LEU A 162 2.77 -22.99 -12.09
C LEU A 162 3.75 -21.80 -12.08
N TYR A 163 5.06 -22.09 -12.06
CA TYR A 163 6.13 -21.10 -11.92
C TYR A 163 6.71 -20.63 -13.27
N ARG A 164 6.27 -21.21 -14.39
CA ARG A 164 6.68 -20.78 -15.74
C ARG A 164 6.18 -19.37 -16.02
N ASP A 165 6.91 -18.65 -16.88
CA ASP A 165 6.53 -17.29 -17.23
C ASP A 165 5.26 -17.26 -18.09
N ASN A 166 4.25 -16.54 -17.60
CA ASN A 166 3.03 -16.25 -18.33
C ASN A 166 3.14 -14.85 -18.93
N SER A 167 3.52 -14.73 -20.20
CA SER A 167 3.74 -13.43 -20.85
C SER A 167 2.51 -12.53 -20.92
N ARG A 168 1.30 -13.10 -20.70
CA ARG A 168 0.02 -12.38 -20.82
C ARG A 168 -0.46 -11.76 -19.52
N GLY A 169 0.09 -12.13 -18.38
CA GLY A 169 -0.41 -11.70 -17.07
C GLY A 169 0.66 -11.62 -15.99
N PRO A 170 0.26 -11.41 -14.72
CA PRO A 170 1.17 -11.47 -13.58
C PRO A 170 1.64 -12.90 -13.31
N SER A 171 2.49 -13.07 -12.29
CA SER A 171 2.86 -14.40 -11.79
C SER A 171 1.62 -15.15 -11.27
N THR A 172 1.16 -16.16 -12.02
CA THR A 172 0.07 -17.05 -11.60
C THR A 172 0.38 -17.75 -10.27
N ALA A 173 1.65 -18.13 -10.05
CA ALA A 173 2.11 -18.67 -8.78
C ALA A 173 1.87 -17.70 -7.63
N ASN A 174 2.21 -16.41 -7.79
CA ASN A 174 1.98 -15.41 -6.76
C ASN A 174 0.49 -15.25 -6.44
N GLU A 175 -0.36 -15.23 -7.48
CA GLU A 175 -1.82 -15.11 -7.32
C GLU A 175 -2.42 -16.32 -6.58
N LEU A 176 -1.92 -17.53 -6.84
CA LEU A 176 -2.30 -18.72 -6.08
C LEU A 176 -1.89 -18.61 -4.60
N MET A 177 -0.69 -18.09 -4.31
CA MET A 177 -0.23 -17.89 -2.93
C MET A 177 -1.06 -16.85 -2.19
N LYS A 178 -1.47 -15.77 -2.87
CA LYS A 178 -2.40 -14.79 -2.29
C LYS A 178 -3.76 -15.42 -2.02
N LEU A 179 -4.26 -16.30 -2.89
CA LEU A 179 -5.50 -17.04 -2.60
C LEU A 179 -5.35 -17.90 -1.33
N ILE A 180 -4.21 -18.57 -1.13
CA ILE A 180 -3.93 -19.33 0.11
C ILE A 180 -4.04 -18.42 1.35
N THR A 181 -3.49 -17.19 1.29
CA THR A 181 -3.55 -16.26 2.43
C THR A 181 -4.93 -15.63 2.62
N ASN A 182 -5.66 -15.37 1.52
CA ASN A 182 -7.07 -14.94 1.57
C ASN A 182 -7.96 -16.01 2.22
N MET A 183 -7.70 -17.30 1.96
CA MET A 183 -8.38 -18.43 2.61
C MET A 183 -7.94 -18.69 4.05
N ARG A 184 -6.85 -18.04 4.50
CA ARG A 184 -6.23 -18.25 5.83
C ARG A 184 -5.77 -19.71 6.06
N ASP A 185 -5.28 -20.36 4.99
CA ASP A 185 -4.94 -21.80 4.99
C ASP A 185 -3.42 -22.07 4.94
N GLU A 186 -2.59 -21.12 5.39
CA GLU A 186 -1.15 -21.12 5.19
C GLU A 186 -0.45 -22.35 5.81
N ALA A 187 -0.90 -22.75 7.01
CA ALA A 187 -0.28 -23.83 7.80
C ALA A 187 -0.20 -25.15 7.02
N TYR A 188 -1.23 -25.48 6.24
CA TYR A 188 -1.30 -26.73 5.48
C TYR A 188 -0.20 -26.81 4.41
N TYR A 189 0.17 -25.67 3.81
CA TYR A 189 1.09 -25.63 2.67
C TYR A 189 2.55 -25.42 3.06
N LEU A 190 2.86 -25.03 4.31
CA LEU A 190 4.25 -24.77 4.73
C LEU A 190 5.24 -25.90 4.40
N PRO A 191 4.93 -27.21 4.61
CA PRO A 191 5.84 -28.28 4.22
C PRO A 191 6.15 -28.32 2.71
N THR A 192 5.12 -28.16 1.87
CA THR A 192 5.29 -28.13 0.40
C THR A 192 6.11 -26.91 -0.03
N LEU A 193 5.85 -25.75 0.56
CA LEU A 193 6.58 -24.51 0.25
C LEU A 193 8.03 -24.54 0.75
N LYS A 194 8.30 -25.18 1.89
CA LYS A 194 9.66 -25.46 2.38
C LYS A 194 10.44 -26.30 1.35
N ASN A 195 9.82 -27.34 0.79
CA ASN A 195 10.45 -28.16 -0.26
C ASN A 195 10.73 -27.34 -1.53
N ARG A 196 9.81 -26.44 -1.91
CA ARG A 196 10.03 -25.53 -3.05
C ARG A 196 11.20 -24.58 -2.80
N ILE A 197 11.36 -24.03 -1.60
CA ILE A 197 12.54 -23.22 -1.24
C ILE A 197 13.82 -24.03 -1.38
N ALA A 198 13.83 -25.27 -0.87
CA ALA A 198 14.99 -26.16 -0.99
C ALA A 198 15.34 -26.45 -2.46
N SER A 199 14.35 -26.59 -3.34
CA SER A 199 14.58 -26.81 -4.79
C SER A 199 15.27 -25.64 -5.50
N TYR A 200 15.09 -24.41 -4.99
CA TYR A 200 15.78 -23.21 -5.48
C TYR A 200 17.11 -22.94 -4.77
N THR A 201 17.57 -23.83 -3.88
CA THR A 201 18.79 -23.65 -3.08
C THR A 201 19.99 -24.30 -3.76
N VAL A 202 21.02 -23.49 -4.03
CA VAL A 202 22.28 -23.94 -4.65
C VAL A 202 22.92 -25.03 -3.80
N SER A 203 23.42 -26.06 -4.49
CA SER A 203 24.17 -27.16 -3.90
C SER A 203 25.22 -27.67 -4.88
N ALA A 204 26.15 -28.51 -4.41
CA ALA A 204 27.13 -29.14 -5.29
C ALA A 204 26.47 -29.98 -6.42
N ALA A 205 25.33 -30.61 -6.14
CA ALA A 205 24.58 -31.41 -7.12
C ALA A 205 23.75 -30.54 -8.09
N ASN A 206 23.34 -29.34 -7.67
CA ASN A 206 22.59 -28.41 -8.50
C ASN A 206 23.09 -26.96 -8.29
N PRO A 207 24.19 -26.58 -8.94
CA PRO A 207 24.76 -25.23 -8.79
C PRO A 207 23.90 -24.14 -9.43
N GLN A 208 22.95 -24.49 -10.30
CA GLN A 208 22.06 -23.55 -11.00
C GLN A 208 20.64 -23.53 -10.42
N ALA A 209 20.44 -24.09 -9.21
CA ALA A 209 19.13 -24.19 -8.57
C ALA A 209 18.38 -22.85 -8.48
N ALA A 210 19.10 -21.75 -8.27
CA ALA A 210 18.51 -20.41 -8.13
C ALA A 210 18.23 -19.70 -9.46
N ALA A 211 18.75 -20.20 -10.60
CA ALA A 211 18.63 -19.54 -11.90
C ALA A 211 17.18 -19.24 -12.34
N PRO A 212 16.17 -20.09 -12.06
CA PRO A 212 14.79 -19.77 -12.39
C PRO A 212 14.27 -18.50 -11.72
N LEU A 213 14.80 -18.10 -10.56
CA LEU A 213 14.36 -16.88 -9.84
C LEU A 213 14.71 -15.59 -10.56
N LEU A 214 15.51 -15.64 -11.63
CA LEU A 214 15.72 -14.50 -12.52
C LEU A 214 14.53 -14.25 -13.46
N GLN A 215 13.62 -15.22 -13.58
CA GLN A 215 12.40 -15.10 -14.37
C GLN A 215 11.28 -14.50 -13.52
N ARG A 216 10.52 -13.58 -14.11
CA ARG A 216 9.47 -12.79 -13.44
C ARG A 216 8.48 -13.67 -12.68
N SER A 217 7.93 -14.70 -13.32
CA SER A 217 6.86 -15.51 -12.71
C SER A 217 7.37 -16.41 -11.59
N ALA A 218 8.56 -17.00 -11.72
CA ALA A 218 9.19 -17.79 -10.66
C ALA A 218 9.59 -16.90 -9.47
N ALA A 219 10.16 -15.72 -9.73
CA ALA A 219 10.46 -14.72 -8.70
C ALA A 219 9.18 -14.29 -7.95
N GLY A 220 8.11 -13.96 -8.68
CA GLY A 220 6.82 -13.63 -8.09
C GLY A 220 6.25 -14.79 -7.26
N GLY A 221 6.37 -16.03 -7.73
CA GLY A 221 5.96 -17.22 -6.99
C GLY A 221 6.77 -17.42 -5.71
N PHE A 222 8.07 -17.10 -5.72
CA PHE A 222 8.92 -17.13 -4.53
C PHE A 222 8.57 -16.01 -3.54
N THR A 223 8.24 -14.81 -4.01
CA THR A 223 7.70 -13.77 -3.13
C THR A 223 6.35 -14.17 -2.53
N GLY A 224 5.50 -14.81 -3.33
CA GLY A 224 4.22 -15.35 -2.89
C GLY A 224 4.37 -16.42 -1.80
N LEU A 225 5.29 -17.38 -1.98
CA LEU A 225 5.52 -18.40 -0.93
C LEU A 225 6.06 -17.78 0.35
N LEU A 226 6.95 -16.77 0.27
CA LEU A 226 7.44 -16.08 1.47
C LEU A 226 6.30 -15.30 2.15
N THR A 227 5.34 -14.80 1.38
CA THR A 227 4.12 -14.17 1.91
C THR A 227 3.27 -15.18 2.68
N VAL A 228 3.17 -16.43 2.22
CA VAL A 228 2.49 -17.51 2.97
C VAL A 228 3.20 -17.76 4.30
N PHE A 229 4.53 -17.80 4.33
CA PHE A 229 5.31 -17.87 5.58
C PHE A 229 4.98 -16.69 6.50
N PHE A 230 5.00 -15.46 5.98
CA PHE A 230 4.70 -14.24 6.73
C PHE A 230 3.35 -14.30 7.44
N TYR A 231 2.28 -14.68 6.72
CA TYR A 231 0.94 -14.79 7.30
C TYR A 231 0.79 -15.99 8.23
N ALA A 232 1.52 -17.09 8.02
CA ALA A 232 1.48 -18.23 8.92
C ALA A 232 1.84 -17.84 10.38
N HIS A 233 2.77 -16.89 10.58
CA HIS A 233 3.10 -16.37 11.92
C HIS A 233 1.94 -15.62 12.61
N GLN A 234 0.88 -15.30 11.88
CA GLN A 234 -0.35 -14.67 12.40
C GLN A 234 -1.47 -15.69 12.65
N ARG A 235 -1.26 -16.96 12.28
CA ARG A 235 -2.24 -18.04 12.46
C ARG A 235 -1.93 -18.81 13.74
N SER A 236 -2.87 -18.81 14.67
CA SER A 236 -2.78 -19.63 15.89
C SER A 236 -2.54 -21.11 15.55
N GLY A 237 -3.21 -21.64 14.52
CA GLY A 237 -3.04 -23.02 14.07
C GLY A 237 -1.66 -23.38 13.50
N ALA A 238 -0.84 -22.40 13.10
CA ALA A 238 0.52 -22.64 12.61
C ALA A 238 1.58 -22.56 13.72
N GLN A 239 1.26 -21.92 14.86
CA GLN A 239 2.23 -21.62 15.93
C GLN A 239 2.99 -22.86 16.44
N PRO A 240 2.34 -24.01 16.72
CA PRO A 240 3.06 -25.19 17.22
C PRO A 240 4.16 -25.65 16.25
N MET A 241 3.84 -25.73 14.96
CA MET A 241 4.80 -26.12 13.93
C MET A 241 5.91 -25.08 13.75
N LEU A 242 5.57 -23.79 13.79
CA LEU A 242 6.55 -22.71 13.64
C LEU A 242 7.52 -22.63 14.84
N ASP A 243 7.08 -22.96 16.06
CA ASP A 243 7.96 -23.03 17.23
C ASP A 243 8.80 -24.31 17.24
N SER A 244 8.25 -25.48 16.85
CA SER A 244 8.96 -26.75 16.99
C SER A 244 9.79 -27.20 15.78
N ASP A 245 9.35 -26.93 14.55
CA ASP A 245 10.04 -27.42 13.34
C ASP A 245 11.25 -26.52 12.99
N ALA A 246 12.41 -26.90 13.52
CA ALA A 246 13.69 -26.26 13.24
C ALA A 246 14.04 -26.20 11.74
N THR A 247 13.52 -27.12 10.92
CA THR A 247 13.88 -27.18 9.50
C THR A 247 13.27 -26.02 8.70
N LEU A 248 12.26 -25.31 9.23
CA LEU A 248 11.66 -24.14 8.59
C LEU A 248 12.66 -22.97 8.52
N PRO A 249 13.16 -22.40 9.63
CA PRO A 249 14.17 -21.35 9.59
C PRO A 249 15.50 -21.84 8.99
N GLU A 250 15.88 -23.11 9.17
CA GLU A 250 17.11 -23.66 8.58
C GLU A 250 17.06 -23.68 7.04
N THR A 251 15.92 -24.06 6.45
CA THR A 251 15.76 -24.09 4.99
C THR A 251 15.81 -22.68 4.40
N LEU A 252 15.15 -21.71 5.04
CA LEU A 252 15.20 -20.31 4.61
C LEU A 252 16.61 -19.73 4.76
N ASN A 253 17.29 -19.96 5.89
CA ASN A 253 18.66 -19.48 6.10
C ASN A 253 19.65 -20.11 5.09
N ARG A 254 19.48 -21.41 4.78
CA ARG A 254 20.29 -22.10 3.79
C ARG A 254 20.08 -21.52 2.39
N PHE A 255 18.83 -21.22 2.01
CA PHE A 255 18.53 -20.52 0.76
C PHE A 255 19.32 -19.20 0.68
N VAL A 256 19.25 -18.37 1.72
CA VAL A 256 19.95 -17.07 1.75
C VAL A 256 21.47 -17.25 1.62
N THR A 257 22.06 -18.10 2.46
CA THR A 257 23.51 -18.25 2.52
C THR A 257 24.10 -18.96 1.30
N ALA A 258 23.45 -19.99 0.77
CA ALA A 258 23.93 -20.73 -0.40
C ALA A 258 23.74 -19.96 -1.72
N ASN A 259 22.69 -19.15 -1.83
CA ASN A 259 22.38 -18.42 -3.06
C ASN A 259 22.98 -17.02 -3.13
N ARG A 260 23.61 -16.52 -2.05
CA ARG A 260 24.13 -15.15 -1.99
C ARG A 260 25.06 -14.85 -3.18
N ALA A 261 26.03 -15.72 -3.43
CA ALA A 261 27.00 -15.52 -4.51
C ALA A 261 26.37 -15.48 -5.91
N SER A 262 25.26 -16.20 -6.14
CA SER A 262 24.60 -16.24 -7.45
C SER A 262 23.51 -15.18 -7.62
N LEU A 263 22.94 -14.64 -6.53
CA LEU A 263 21.80 -13.72 -6.61
C LEU A 263 22.10 -12.26 -6.22
N SER A 264 23.11 -11.97 -5.39
CA SER A 264 23.33 -10.61 -4.84
C SER A 264 23.47 -9.49 -5.88
N ASN A 265 23.99 -9.78 -7.07
CA ASN A 265 24.18 -8.80 -8.15
C ASN A 265 23.16 -8.97 -9.30
N THR A 266 21.96 -9.48 -8.99
CA THR A 266 20.94 -9.78 -9.98
C THR A 266 19.61 -9.11 -9.63
N SER A 267 18.65 -9.15 -10.55
CA SER A 267 17.27 -8.70 -10.30
C SER A 267 16.57 -9.48 -9.16
N ALA A 268 17.11 -10.64 -8.75
CA ALA A 268 16.58 -11.48 -7.69
C ALA A 268 17.26 -11.27 -6.33
N ALA A 269 18.18 -10.30 -6.18
CA ALA A 269 18.87 -10.03 -4.92
C ALA A 269 17.91 -9.79 -3.73
N TYR A 270 16.79 -9.12 -3.99
CA TYR A 270 15.75 -8.87 -2.98
C TYR A 270 15.17 -10.16 -2.35
N GLN A 271 15.19 -11.29 -3.08
CA GLN A 271 14.70 -12.57 -2.55
C GLN A 271 15.57 -13.06 -1.40
N LEU A 272 16.87 -12.73 -1.40
CA LEU A 272 17.76 -13.03 -0.28
C LEU A 272 17.33 -12.24 0.95
N ALA A 273 17.05 -10.94 0.79
CA ALA A 273 16.61 -10.08 1.89
C ALA A 273 15.24 -10.48 2.43
N ASP A 274 14.26 -10.76 1.56
CA ASP A 274 12.93 -11.20 1.97
C ASP A 274 12.98 -12.57 2.67
N ALA A 275 13.76 -13.54 2.14
CA ALA A 275 13.95 -14.82 2.80
C ALA A 275 14.70 -14.69 4.14
N ALA A 276 15.64 -13.75 4.26
CA ALA A 276 16.30 -13.44 5.53
C ALA A 276 15.32 -12.86 6.55
N ARG A 277 14.44 -11.93 6.15
CA ARG A 277 13.38 -11.39 7.03
C ARG A 277 12.46 -12.49 7.54
N GLU A 278 12.05 -13.42 6.68
CA GLU A 278 11.22 -14.55 7.09
C GLU A 278 11.98 -15.58 7.94
N THR A 279 13.28 -15.80 7.68
CA THR A 279 14.15 -16.59 8.56
C THR A 279 14.19 -15.99 9.97
N PHE A 280 14.46 -14.68 10.07
CA PHE A 280 14.68 -14.01 11.33
C PHE A 280 13.39 -13.75 12.12
N ARG A 281 12.23 -13.81 11.46
CA ARG A 281 10.91 -13.75 12.13
C ARG A 281 10.72 -14.89 13.13
N PHE A 282 11.42 -16.01 12.98
CA PHE A 282 11.41 -17.10 13.95
C PHE A 282 12.10 -16.74 15.28
N LEU A 283 12.81 -15.61 15.39
CA LEU A 283 13.41 -15.12 16.64
C LEU A 283 12.36 -14.96 17.76
N ARG A 284 11.10 -14.74 17.40
CA ARG A 284 9.97 -14.59 18.32
C ARG A 284 9.57 -15.88 19.04
N TYR A 285 10.02 -17.03 18.56
CA TYR A 285 9.65 -18.34 19.10
C TYR A 285 10.71 -18.83 20.08
N PRO A 286 10.37 -19.12 21.35
CA PRO A 286 11.34 -19.50 22.38
C PRO A 286 12.25 -20.67 21.97
N THR A 287 11.68 -21.71 21.34
CA THR A 287 12.42 -22.91 20.92
C THR A 287 13.38 -22.62 19.75
N GLN A 288 13.08 -21.60 18.95
CA GLN A 288 13.90 -21.21 17.79
C GLN A 288 14.91 -20.10 18.10
N LYS A 289 14.65 -19.28 19.13
CA LYS A 289 15.42 -18.07 19.45
C LYS A 289 16.94 -18.29 19.49
N PRO A 290 17.50 -19.33 20.14
CA PRO A 290 18.95 -19.53 20.16
C PRO A 290 19.56 -19.76 18.77
N ARG A 291 18.87 -20.54 17.92
CA ARG A 291 19.29 -20.83 16.55
C ARG A 291 19.24 -19.58 15.68
N VAL A 292 18.11 -18.87 15.73
CA VAL A 292 17.88 -17.69 14.90
C VAL A 292 18.80 -16.54 15.33
N LYS A 293 19.05 -16.38 16.63
CA LYS A 293 20.05 -15.42 17.16
C LYS A 293 21.41 -15.63 16.49
N LYS A 294 21.88 -16.87 16.39
CA LYS A 294 23.15 -17.18 15.73
C LYS A 294 23.12 -16.84 14.24
N MET A 295 22.03 -17.18 13.53
CA MET A 295 21.86 -16.84 12.11
C MET A 295 21.90 -15.32 11.86
N ILE A 296 21.27 -14.53 12.73
CA ILE A 296 21.31 -13.05 12.68
C ILE A 296 22.74 -12.54 12.89
N GLN A 297 23.44 -13.04 13.92
CA GLN A 297 24.83 -12.63 14.20
C GLN A 297 25.77 -12.96 13.02
N ASP A 298 25.62 -14.15 12.42
CA ASP A 298 26.40 -14.54 11.25
C ASP A 298 26.10 -13.63 10.05
N MET A 299 24.84 -13.29 9.81
CA MET A 299 24.47 -12.37 8.73
C MET A 299 25.05 -10.97 8.93
N LEU A 300 24.96 -10.42 10.15
CA LEU A 300 25.51 -9.11 10.50
C LEU A 300 27.04 -9.09 10.36
N ALA A 301 27.74 -10.18 10.67
CA ALA A 301 29.19 -10.29 10.51
C ALA A 301 29.62 -10.41 9.03
N LEU A 302 28.76 -11.01 8.19
CA LEU A 302 29.04 -11.26 6.76
C LEU A 302 28.68 -10.09 5.82
N THR A 303 27.94 -9.10 6.33
CA THR A 303 27.37 -7.99 5.56
C THR A 303 27.64 -6.66 6.26
N SER A 304 27.31 -5.54 5.62
CA SER A 304 27.48 -4.22 6.23
C SER A 304 26.30 -3.31 5.93
N MET A 305 26.05 -2.36 6.83
CA MET A 305 24.87 -1.49 6.81
C MET A 305 24.67 -0.71 5.51
N THR A 306 25.76 -0.32 4.83
CA THR A 306 25.73 0.48 3.59
C THR A 306 26.47 -0.19 2.43
N GLY A 307 26.88 -1.45 2.57
CA GLY A 307 27.57 -2.20 1.53
C GLY A 307 26.63 -2.77 0.46
N ALA A 308 27.22 -3.55 -0.47
CA ALA A 308 26.50 -4.19 -1.58
C ALA A 308 25.33 -5.08 -1.10
N ASP A 309 25.50 -5.80 0.01
CA ASP A 309 24.47 -6.64 0.63
C ASP A 309 23.76 -5.95 1.80
N SER A 310 23.63 -4.62 1.76
CA SER A 310 23.01 -3.85 2.85
C SER A 310 21.58 -4.29 3.18
N ASP A 311 20.80 -4.77 2.21
CA ASP A 311 19.44 -5.26 2.47
C ASP A 311 19.41 -6.46 3.43
N LEU A 312 20.42 -7.32 3.38
CA LEU A 312 20.58 -8.44 4.31
C LEU A 312 20.97 -7.96 5.71
N TRP A 313 21.88 -6.98 5.80
CA TRP A 313 22.25 -6.37 7.08
C TRP A 313 21.04 -5.69 7.74
N LEU A 314 20.27 -4.93 6.95
CA LEU A 314 19.07 -4.23 7.42
C LEU A 314 17.97 -5.23 7.83
N ALA A 315 17.84 -6.37 7.16
CA ALA A 315 16.95 -7.45 7.57
C ALA A 315 17.31 -8.03 8.93
N ALA A 316 18.58 -8.26 9.18
CA ALA A 316 19.06 -8.74 10.47
C ALA A 316 18.86 -7.69 11.58
N ALA A 317 19.20 -6.43 11.33
CA ALA A 317 19.05 -5.36 12.31
C ALA A 317 17.59 -5.06 12.67
N GLU A 318 16.69 -5.03 11.69
CA GLU A 318 15.24 -4.85 11.90
C GLU A 318 14.65 -6.02 12.72
N ALA A 319 15.08 -7.25 12.46
CA ALA A 319 14.61 -8.41 13.23
C ALA A 319 15.00 -8.33 14.71
N VAL A 320 16.18 -7.80 15.02
CA VAL A 320 16.61 -7.54 16.40
C VAL A 320 15.80 -6.42 17.03
N ASP A 321 15.61 -5.30 16.32
CA ASP A 321 14.83 -4.15 16.80
C ASP A 321 13.40 -4.53 17.21
N TYR A 322 12.75 -5.41 16.43
CA TYR A 322 11.40 -5.87 16.70
C TYR A 322 11.33 -7.05 17.69
N GLY A 323 12.27 -8.00 17.58
CA GLY A 323 12.17 -9.30 18.25
C GLY A 323 13.04 -9.48 19.50
N ASP A 324 14.08 -8.66 19.67
CA ASP A 324 15.04 -8.75 20.78
C ASP A 324 15.73 -7.41 21.13
N PRO A 325 15.00 -6.26 21.19
CA PRO A 325 15.62 -4.93 21.28
C PRO A 325 16.49 -4.74 22.52
N ALA A 326 16.09 -5.33 23.66
CA ALA A 326 16.84 -5.27 24.91
C ALA A 326 18.24 -5.89 24.82
N SER A 327 18.49 -6.74 23.81
CA SER A 327 19.76 -7.41 23.57
C SER A 327 20.50 -6.83 22.36
N CYS A 328 20.19 -5.62 21.90
CA CYS A 328 20.86 -5.01 20.72
C CYS A 328 22.39 -5.04 20.79
N ALA A 329 22.97 -4.98 21.99
CA ALA A 329 24.41 -5.01 22.21
C ALA A 329 25.02 -6.34 21.76
N ASP A 330 24.32 -7.46 21.96
CA ASP A 330 24.74 -8.80 21.56
C ASP A 330 24.85 -8.96 20.03
N TYR A 331 24.18 -8.08 19.30
CA TYR A 331 24.14 -8.06 17.83
C TYR A 331 24.95 -6.90 17.23
N GLY A 332 25.39 -5.93 18.03
CA GLY A 332 26.01 -4.70 17.52
C GLY A 332 25.04 -3.78 16.78
N THR A 333 23.74 -3.90 17.04
CA THR A 333 22.67 -3.16 16.35
C THR A 333 22.14 -1.98 17.14
N CYS A 334 22.65 -1.71 18.35
CA CYS A 334 22.24 -0.51 19.08
C CYS A 334 22.46 0.76 18.22
N ASP A 335 21.49 1.68 18.31
CA ASP A 335 21.44 2.94 17.58
C ASP A 335 21.60 2.84 16.05
N TYR A 336 21.36 1.68 15.45
CA TYR A 336 21.59 1.50 14.01
C TYR A 336 20.72 2.43 13.16
N LYS A 337 19.48 2.73 13.57
CA LYS A 337 18.59 3.66 12.84
C LYS A 337 19.20 5.04 12.71
N LYS A 338 19.82 5.56 13.79
CA LYS A 338 20.54 6.84 13.76
C LYS A 338 21.76 6.76 12.83
N ARG A 339 22.60 5.73 12.99
CA ARG A 339 23.79 5.54 12.14
C ARG A 339 23.43 5.41 10.66
N LEU A 340 22.34 4.72 10.37
CA LEU A 340 21.81 4.55 9.02
C LEU A 340 21.30 5.88 8.46
N THR A 341 20.49 6.61 9.22
CA THR A 341 20.00 7.95 8.87
C THR A 341 21.17 8.88 8.52
N ASP A 342 22.17 8.96 9.39
CA ASP A 342 23.35 9.81 9.19
C ASP A 342 24.17 9.41 7.95
N ALA A 343 24.15 8.11 7.58
CA ALA A 343 24.88 7.60 6.43
C ALA A 343 24.13 7.77 5.09
N VAL A 344 22.80 7.64 5.09
CA VAL A 344 21.99 7.63 3.84
C VAL A 344 21.24 8.94 3.59
N LEU A 345 21.07 9.80 4.58
CA LEU A 345 20.43 11.11 4.45
C LEU A 345 21.44 12.21 4.81
N SER A 346 22.39 12.44 3.90
CA SER A 346 23.54 13.31 4.16
C SER A 346 23.29 14.79 3.84
N ASN A 347 22.30 15.11 3.01
CA ASN A 347 21.98 16.48 2.62
C ASN A 347 21.06 17.13 3.66
N ARG A 348 21.55 18.17 4.34
CA ARG A 348 20.80 18.94 5.35
C ARG A 348 20.65 20.39 4.88
N TYR A 349 19.42 20.88 4.81
CA TYR A 349 19.14 22.24 4.36
C TYR A 349 18.01 22.87 5.18
N ALA A 350 18.12 24.15 5.52
CA ALA A 350 17.07 24.89 6.21
C ALA A 350 16.37 25.82 5.23
N CYS A 351 15.09 25.57 4.94
CA CYS A 351 14.29 26.46 4.11
C CYS A 351 13.98 27.78 4.84
N ASN A 352 13.67 27.68 6.13
CA ASN A 352 13.42 28.80 7.04
C ASN A 352 13.53 28.30 8.50
N ALA A 353 13.07 29.10 9.47
CA ALA A 353 13.12 28.74 10.89
C ALA A 353 12.30 27.49 11.26
N GLY A 354 11.20 27.21 10.54
CA GLY A 354 10.27 26.12 10.81
C GLY A 354 10.40 24.89 9.89
N VAL A 355 11.11 24.99 8.76
CA VAL A 355 11.17 23.91 7.77
C VAL A 355 12.61 23.52 7.48
N ARG A 356 12.93 22.24 7.71
CA ARG A 356 14.22 21.62 7.39
C ARG A 356 14.03 20.52 6.35
N ILE A 357 15.01 20.33 5.49
CA ILE A 357 15.12 19.21 4.56
C ILE A 357 16.26 18.31 5.03
N LEU A 358 15.98 17.01 5.07
CA LEU A 358 16.92 15.93 5.29
C LEU A 358 16.83 14.97 4.10
N ALA A 359 17.75 15.08 3.14
CA ALA A 359 17.66 14.37 1.87
C ALA A 359 18.82 13.40 1.63
N GLN A 360 18.56 12.38 0.83
CA GLN A 360 19.58 11.44 0.36
C GLN A 360 20.47 12.07 -0.70
N ASP A 361 19.88 12.52 -1.80
CA ASP A 361 20.58 13.27 -2.86
C ASP A 361 19.67 14.37 -3.39
N MET A 362 20.17 15.61 -3.40
CA MET A 362 19.51 16.78 -3.97
C MET A 362 20.54 17.87 -4.27
N THR A 363 20.43 18.46 -5.45
CA THR A 363 21.19 19.66 -5.82
C THR A 363 20.60 20.92 -5.16
N MET A 364 21.40 21.98 -5.05
CA MET A 364 20.92 23.26 -4.48
C MET A 364 19.68 23.84 -5.18
N PRO A 365 19.56 23.82 -6.53
CA PRO A 365 18.32 24.26 -7.20
C PRO A 365 17.09 23.41 -6.83
N GLN A 366 17.26 22.10 -6.64
CA GLN A 366 16.17 21.22 -6.20
C GLN A 366 15.77 21.51 -4.74
N LEU A 367 16.74 21.76 -3.85
CA LEU A 367 16.46 22.17 -2.47
C LEU A 367 15.66 23.48 -2.43
N GLN A 368 16.06 24.46 -3.23
CA GLN A 368 15.35 25.75 -3.34
C GLN A 368 13.95 25.61 -3.93
N SER A 369 13.75 24.70 -4.90
CA SER A 369 12.43 24.46 -5.49
C SER A 369 11.46 23.84 -4.48
N VAL A 370 11.92 22.89 -3.66
CA VAL A 370 11.13 22.33 -2.54
C VAL A 370 10.76 23.43 -1.55
N CYS A 371 11.72 24.25 -1.11
CA CYS A 371 11.43 25.34 -0.18
C CYS A 371 10.41 26.34 -0.75
N THR A 372 10.49 26.61 -2.06
CA THR A 372 9.54 27.50 -2.74
C THR A 372 8.13 26.90 -2.80
N ALA A 373 8.01 25.61 -3.13
CA ALA A 373 6.73 24.91 -3.16
C ALA A 373 6.08 24.87 -1.77
N VAL A 374 6.86 24.53 -0.75
CA VAL A 374 6.41 24.48 0.65
C VAL A 374 5.95 25.86 1.14
N ALA A 375 6.70 26.93 0.86
CA ALA A 375 6.29 28.28 1.25
C ALA A 375 4.97 28.72 0.55
N ARG A 376 4.77 28.33 -0.72
CA ARG A 376 3.52 28.60 -1.44
C ARG A 376 2.35 27.82 -0.85
N GLN A 377 2.56 26.56 -0.51
CA GLN A 377 1.51 25.73 0.10
C GLN A 377 1.15 26.23 1.49
N ASP A 378 2.14 26.61 2.31
CA ASP A 378 1.96 27.24 3.62
C ASP A 378 1.07 28.50 3.52
N ASP A 379 1.43 29.44 2.64
CA ASP A 379 0.62 30.64 2.37
C ASP A 379 -0.79 30.31 1.90
N TYR A 380 -0.92 29.34 0.99
CA TYR A 380 -2.20 28.95 0.42
C TYR A 380 -3.11 28.32 1.48
N PHE A 381 -2.60 27.39 2.28
CA PHE A 381 -3.30 26.77 3.40
C PHE A 381 -3.80 27.83 4.39
N HIS A 382 -2.93 28.72 4.84
CA HIS A 382 -3.31 29.75 5.82
C HIS A 382 -4.41 30.69 5.30
N ARG A 383 -4.41 31.02 4.00
CA ARG A 383 -5.51 31.77 3.37
C ARG A 383 -6.79 30.96 3.31
N MET A 384 -6.70 29.70 2.89
CA MET A 384 -7.85 28.82 2.75
C MET A 384 -8.50 28.50 4.10
N LEU A 385 -7.73 28.25 5.16
CA LEU A 385 -8.24 27.81 6.46
C LEU A 385 -8.38 28.97 7.47
N LYS A 386 -7.94 30.18 7.10
CA LYS A 386 -8.00 31.39 7.95
C LYS A 386 -7.39 31.14 9.33
N THR A 387 -6.24 30.47 9.40
CA THR A 387 -5.63 30.08 10.68
C THR A 387 -4.95 31.24 11.40
N GLY A 388 -4.71 32.34 10.70
CA GLY A 388 -3.92 33.46 11.24
C GLY A 388 -2.47 33.07 11.57
N ARG A 389 -1.98 31.95 11.04
CA ARG A 389 -0.66 31.37 11.33
C ARG A 389 -0.45 31.09 12.83
N LYS A 390 -1.54 30.84 13.57
CA LYS A 390 -1.50 30.54 15.00
C LYS A 390 -1.67 29.04 15.23
N PRO A 391 -0.66 28.32 15.74
CA PRO A 391 -0.79 26.91 16.07
C PRO A 391 -1.91 26.65 17.08
N VAL A 392 -2.46 25.43 17.07
CA VAL A 392 -3.39 24.97 18.10
C VAL A 392 -2.72 24.98 19.48
N ALA A 393 -3.52 25.15 20.53
CA ALA A 393 -2.98 25.25 21.88
C ALA A 393 -2.29 23.93 22.28
N GLY A 394 -1.06 24.05 22.79
CA GLY A 394 -0.29 22.90 23.29
C GLY A 394 0.58 22.19 22.26
N ASP A 395 0.45 22.50 20.97
CA ASP A 395 1.35 21.98 19.93
C ASP A 395 2.73 22.63 20.02
N ARG A 396 3.77 21.78 20.00
CA ARG A 396 5.20 22.13 20.12
C ARG A 396 6.00 21.75 18.87
N ASN A 397 5.33 21.47 17.75
CA ASN A 397 5.96 21.16 16.46
C ASN A 397 6.52 22.41 15.76
N ASP A 398 7.39 23.13 16.44
CA ASP A 398 7.97 24.38 15.95
C ASP A 398 8.78 24.21 14.68
N THR A 399 9.20 22.98 14.38
CA THR A 399 9.83 22.64 13.12
C THR A 399 9.32 21.32 12.55
N ILE A 400 9.27 21.23 11.23
CA ILE A 400 9.09 20.00 10.47
C ILE A 400 10.37 19.64 9.70
N GLU A 401 10.68 18.35 9.64
CA GLU A 401 11.74 17.78 8.83
C GLU A 401 11.13 17.07 7.60
N LEU A 402 11.44 17.56 6.41
CA LEU A 402 11.08 16.96 5.13
C LEU A 402 12.19 15.96 4.76
N VAL A 403 11.92 14.68 4.97
CA VAL A 403 12.81 13.57 4.66
C VAL A 403 12.58 13.14 3.21
N ILE A 404 13.59 13.29 2.35
CA ILE A 404 13.46 13.04 0.90
C ILE A 404 14.50 12.03 0.43
N PHE A 405 14.05 10.82 0.10
CA PHE A 405 14.87 9.79 -0.54
C PHE A 405 15.06 10.07 -2.05
N ASP A 406 16.16 9.59 -2.62
CA ASP A 406 16.54 9.86 -4.03
C ASP A 406 15.56 9.22 -5.03
N ASP A 407 14.91 8.12 -4.65
CA ASP A 407 13.86 7.49 -5.46
C ASP A 407 12.95 6.60 -4.60
N TYR A 408 11.93 6.03 -5.24
CA TYR A 408 11.00 5.11 -4.58
C TYR A 408 11.66 3.81 -4.11
N ALA A 409 12.72 3.34 -4.77
CA ALA A 409 13.42 2.13 -4.35
C ALA A 409 14.16 2.34 -3.03
N ASN A 410 14.85 3.47 -2.88
CA ASN A 410 15.51 3.89 -1.65
C ASN A 410 14.49 4.18 -0.53
N TYR A 411 13.37 4.83 -0.85
CA TYR A 411 12.27 5.01 0.10
C TYR A 411 11.78 3.67 0.65
N ARG A 412 11.49 2.70 -0.24
CA ARG A 412 11.05 1.36 0.18
C ARG A 412 12.07 0.64 1.04
N LYS A 413 13.36 0.78 0.69
CA LYS A 413 14.48 0.15 1.40
C LYS A 413 14.72 0.75 2.79
N TYR A 414 14.77 2.08 2.89
CA TYR A 414 15.27 2.75 4.10
C TYR A 414 14.16 3.33 4.97
N ALA A 415 13.04 3.81 4.42
CA ALA A 415 12.06 4.54 5.21
C ALA A 415 11.36 3.65 6.25
N SER A 416 11.00 2.42 5.89
CA SER A 416 10.43 1.45 6.84
C SER A 416 11.42 1.10 7.96
N VAL A 417 12.71 0.97 7.62
CA VAL A 417 13.77 0.59 8.57
C VAL A 417 14.12 1.74 9.52
N ILE A 418 14.16 2.97 9.03
CA ILE A 418 14.51 4.16 9.82
C ILE A 418 13.32 4.63 10.66
N TYR A 419 12.13 4.70 10.05
CA TYR A 419 10.98 5.39 10.63
C TYR A 419 9.81 4.46 11.00
N GLY A 420 9.89 3.16 10.70
CA GLY A 420 8.84 2.20 11.05
C GLY A 420 7.54 2.34 10.24
N ILE A 421 7.62 2.90 9.03
CA ILE A 421 6.45 3.24 8.21
C ILE A 421 6.14 2.20 7.14
N SER A 422 4.88 2.11 6.73
CA SER A 422 4.55 1.48 5.45
C SER A 422 5.12 2.32 4.31
N THR A 423 5.60 1.66 3.27
CA THR A 423 6.19 2.29 2.08
C THR A 423 5.41 2.00 0.80
N ASP A 424 4.22 1.39 0.91
CA ASP A 424 3.29 1.19 -0.20
C ASP A 424 2.36 2.42 -0.34
N ASN A 425 2.96 3.60 -0.38
CA ASN A 425 2.32 4.91 -0.51
C ASN A 425 3.28 5.89 -1.18
N GLY A 426 2.81 7.12 -1.44
CA GLY A 426 3.61 8.16 -2.08
C GLY A 426 4.48 9.00 -1.13
N GLY A 427 4.42 8.71 0.17
CA GLY A 427 4.93 9.53 1.24
C GLY A 427 4.01 9.45 2.45
N MET A 428 4.49 9.88 3.61
CA MET A 428 3.68 9.87 4.83
C MET A 428 4.12 10.94 5.82
N TYR A 429 3.15 11.66 6.37
CA TYR A 429 3.32 12.53 7.52
C TYR A 429 3.32 11.75 8.84
N LEU A 430 4.32 12.00 9.68
CA LEU A 430 4.44 11.53 11.05
C LEU A 430 4.41 12.72 11.99
N GLU A 431 3.27 12.93 12.65
CA GLU A 431 3.09 13.98 13.65
C GLU A 431 3.87 13.70 14.93
N GLY A 432 3.84 12.46 15.42
CA GLY A 432 4.34 12.10 16.75
C GLY A 432 3.40 12.56 17.86
N ASP A 433 3.94 12.93 19.02
CA ASP A 433 3.18 13.57 20.10
C ASP A 433 3.42 15.08 20.04
N PRO A 434 2.49 15.88 19.48
CA PRO A 434 2.69 17.31 19.31
C PRO A 434 2.88 18.05 20.64
N SER A 435 2.46 17.48 21.77
CA SER A 435 2.59 18.10 23.09
C SER A 435 3.93 17.82 23.79
N ALA A 436 4.63 16.76 23.35
CA ALA A 436 5.87 16.31 23.98
C ALA A 436 7.04 17.26 23.70
N PRO A 437 7.84 17.63 24.73
CA PRO A 437 9.13 18.27 24.48
C PRO A 437 10.03 17.38 23.62
N GLY A 438 10.61 17.93 22.55
CA GLY A 438 11.52 17.20 21.67
C GLY A 438 10.82 16.35 20.60
N ASN A 439 9.50 16.46 20.45
CA ASN A 439 8.81 15.88 19.31
C ASN A 439 9.36 16.47 17.99
N GLN A 440 9.46 15.64 16.97
CA GLN A 440 9.93 16.05 15.64
C GLN A 440 8.94 15.53 14.60
N ALA A 441 8.04 16.42 14.18
CA ALA A 441 7.17 16.19 13.03
C ALA A 441 8.02 15.93 11.78
N ARG A 442 7.63 14.92 10.99
CA ARG A 442 8.32 14.53 9.76
C ARG A 442 7.36 14.32 8.61
N PHE A 443 7.73 14.81 7.44
CA PHE A 443 7.17 14.35 6.18
C PHE A 443 8.21 13.46 5.51
N ILE A 444 7.88 12.21 5.22
CA ILE A 444 8.81 11.24 4.66
C ILE A 444 8.36 10.85 3.25
N ALA A 445 9.17 11.17 2.25
CA ALA A 445 8.85 10.99 0.83
C ALA A 445 10.10 10.71 -0.02
N HIS A 446 9.92 10.75 -1.33
CA HIS A 446 10.97 10.51 -2.30
C HIS A 446 10.81 11.38 -3.54
N GLU A 447 11.89 11.51 -4.30
CA GLU A 447 11.80 12.02 -5.67
C GLU A 447 10.96 11.06 -6.53
N ALA A 448 10.12 11.65 -7.38
CA ALA A 448 9.46 10.97 -8.47
C ALA A 448 10.45 10.75 -9.62
N SER A 449 11.45 9.89 -9.42
CA SER A 449 12.59 9.70 -10.33
C SER A 449 12.20 9.29 -11.76
N TRP A 450 10.98 8.79 -11.95
CA TRP A 450 10.40 8.50 -13.27
C TRP A 450 10.00 9.74 -14.09
N LEU A 451 10.02 10.94 -13.49
CA LEU A 451 9.79 12.22 -14.17
C LEU A 451 11.10 12.90 -14.62
N ARG A 452 12.27 12.32 -14.29
CA ARG A 452 13.58 12.89 -14.66
C ARG A 452 13.65 13.17 -16.17
N PRO A 453 14.21 14.33 -16.59
CA PRO A 453 14.97 15.29 -15.77
C PRO A 453 14.11 16.30 -15.00
N GLU A 454 12.78 16.26 -15.06
CA GLU A 454 11.93 17.10 -14.21
C GLU A 454 12.03 16.61 -12.76
N PHE A 455 12.47 17.49 -11.86
CA PHE A 455 12.54 17.19 -10.44
C PHE A 455 11.17 17.43 -9.78
N LYS A 456 10.66 16.41 -9.09
CA LYS A 456 9.44 16.49 -8.30
C LYS A 456 9.55 15.60 -7.08
N VAL A 457 9.24 16.13 -5.89
CA VAL A 457 9.00 15.32 -4.70
C VAL A 457 7.56 14.82 -4.77
N TRP A 458 7.37 13.51 -4.71
CA TRP A 458 6.04 12.93 -4.86
C TRP A 458 5.16 13.29 -3.64
N ASN A 459 3.90 13.68 -3.90
CA ASN A 459 2.91 14.11 -2.91
C ASN A 459 3.33 15.25 -1.94
N LEU A 460 4.33 16.07 -2.29
CA LEU A 460 4.86 17.13 -1.41
C LEU A 460 3.76 18.05 -0.83
N GLU A 461 2.91 18.64 -1.67
CA GLU A 461 1.89 19.57 -1.22
C GLU A 461 0.77 18.88 -0.40
N HIS A 462 0.46 17.62 -0.72
CA HIS A 462 -0.54 16.83 0.01
C HIS A 462 -0.06 16.55 1.44
N GLU A 463 1.13 15.98 1.58
CA GLU A 463 1.67 15.59 2.89
C GLU A 463 2.07 16.81 3.73
N PHE A 464 2.53 17.89 3.10
CA PHE A 464 2.76 19.13 3.81
C PHE A 464 1.44 19.76 4.31
N THR A 465 0.31 19.51 3.63
CA THR A 465 -1.01 19.92 4.13
C THR A 465 -1.39 19.17 5.40
N HIS A 466 -1.07 17.87 5.53
CA HIS A 466 -1.29 17.13 6.78
C HIS A 466 -0.56 17.75 7.97
N TYR A 467 0.70 18.18 7.78
CA TYR A 467 1.43 18.92 8.81
C TYR A 467 0.73 20.22 9.20
N LEU A 468 0.27 20.98 8.23
CA LEU A 468 -0.41 22.25 8.50
C LEU A 468 -1.77 22.04 9.18
N ASP A 469 -2.53 21.03 8.78
CA ASP A 469 -3.82 20.68 9.39
C ASP A 469 -3.62 20.24 10.85
N GLY A 470 -2.66 19.34 11.12
CA GLY A 470 -2.30 18.96 12.49
C GLY A 470 -1.86 20.16 13.35
N ARG A 471 -0.90 20.95 12.87
CA ARG A 471 -0.35 22.07 13.65
C ARG A 471 -1.34 23.23 13.88
N TYR A 472 -2.18 23.55 12.90
CA TYR A 472 -2.96 24.79 12.92
C TYR A 472 -4.47 24.61 13.04
N ASP A 473 -4.99 23.41 12.75
CA ASP A 473 -6.43 23.16 12.72
C ASP A 473 -6.86 22.04 13.67
N MET A 474 -6.14 20.92 13.79
CA MET A 474 -6.54 19.75 14.57
C MET A 474 -5.77 19.63 15.89
N ALA A 475 -6.40 19.98 17.02
CA ALA A 475 -5.75 19.86 18.32
C ALA A 475 -5.61 18.39 18.79
N GLY A 476 -4.46 18.06 19.37
CA GLY A 476 -4.13 16.71 19.82
C GLY A 476 -3.34 15.91 18.78
N ASP A 477 -2.92 14.70 19.12
CA ASP A 477 -2.25 13.81 18.18
C ASP A 477 -3.23 13.14 17.20
N PHE A 478 -2.68 12.38 16.26
CA PHE A 478 -3.44 11.57 15.30
C PHE A 478 -4.49 10.64 15.94
N SER A 479 -4.24 10.11 17.14
CA SER A 479 -5.20 9.22 17.84
C SER A 479 -6.41 10.01 18.31
N VAL A 480 -6.18 11.19 18.88
CA VAL A 480 -7.24 12.12 19.30
C VAL A 480 -8.03 12.60 18.08
N SER A 481 -7.34 13.01 17.02
CA SER A 481 -7.97 13.60 15.84
C SER A 481 -8.82 12.59 15.05
N THR A 482 -8.54 11.29 15.14
CA THR A 482 -9.26 10.21 14.45
C THR A 482 -10.26 9.45 15.34
N ALA A 483 -10.46 9.87 16.59
CA ALA A 483 -11.46 9.28 17.49
C ALA A 483 -12.89 9.39 16.92
N LYS A 484 -13.16 10.44 16.15
CA LYS A 484 -14.42 10.66 15.40
C LYS A 484 -14.20 10.46 13.90
N PRO A 485 -15.27 10.38 13.07
CA PRO A 485 -15.15 10.23 11.62
C PRO A 485 -14.59 11.50 10.92
N THR A 486 -13.30 11.77 11.11
CA THR A 486 -12.60 12.94 10.55
C THR A 486 -11.80 12.60 9.29
N VAL A 487 -11.73 11.33 8.89
CA VAL A 487 -10.86 10.89 7.79
C VAL A 487 -11.26 11.48 6.43
N TRP A 488 -12.55 11.75 6.22
CA TRP A 488 -12.99 12.48 5.03
C TRP A 488 -12.41 13.90 4.96
N TRP A 489 -12.20 14.53 6.12
CA TRP A 489 -11.59 15.85 6.24
C TRP A 489 -10.08 15.74 6.09
N ILE A 490 -9.42 14.89 6.89
CA ILE A 490 -7.95 14.75 6.91
C ILE A 490 -7.42 14.48 5.49
N GLU A 491 -7.91 13.44 4.83
CA GLU A 491 -7.48 13.12 3.47
C GLU A 491 -8.08 14.09 2.44
N GLY A 492 -9.34 14.48 2.60
CA GLY A 492 -10.03 15.34 1.65
C GLY A 492 -9.47 16.76 1.58
N VAL A 493 -9.02 17.34 2.69
CA VAL A 493 -8.41 18.68 2.74
C VAL A 493 -7.01 18.65 2.15
N ALA A 494 -6.23 17.60 2.42
CA ALA A 494 -4.92 17.40 1.80
C ALA A 494 -5.03 17.22 0.28
N GLU A 495 -5.97 16.40 -0.19
CA GLU A 495 -6.26 16.26 -1.62
C GLU A 495 -6.76 17.57 -2.23
N TYR A 496 -7.71 18.25 -1.58
CA TYR A 496 -8.29 19.48 -2.12
C TYR A 496 -7.28 20.62 -2.21
N LEU A 497 -6.45 20.81 -1.18
CA LEU A 497 -5.49 21.90 -1.19
C LEU A 497 -4.26 21.61 -2.04
N SER A 498 -3.90 20.34 -2.26
CA SER A 498 -2.80 19.97 -3.17
C SER A 498 -3.21 19.98 -4.64
N ARG A 499 -4.41 19.48 -4.97
CA ARG A 499 -4.91 19.37 -6.35
C ARG A 499 -5.82 20.52 -6.77
N LYS A 500 -6.24 21.36 -5.84
CA LYS A 500 -7.19 22.45 -6.07
C LYS A 500 -8.47 21.92 -6.74
N ASN A 501 -9.00 22.60 -7.76
CA ASN A 501 -10.11 22.13 -8.57
C ASN A 501 -9.67 21.21 -9.73
N ASP A 502 -8.43 20.70 -9.76
CA ASP A 502 -7.88 19.89 -10.87
C ASP A 502 -7.75 18.40 -10.53
N ASN A 503 -8.89 17.70 -10.46
CA ASN A 503 -8.93 16.26 -10.18
C ASN A 503 -10.08 15.57 -10.93
N GLN A 504 -9.83 15.26 -12.22
CA GLN A 504 -10.85 14.67 -13.10
C GLN A 504 -11.31 13.28 -12.61
N GLU A 505 -10.42 12.46 -12.07
CA GLU A 505 -10.76 11.13 -11.56
C GLU A 505 -11.77 11.19 -10.41
N SER A 506 -11.61 12.16 -9.52
CA SER A 506 -12.56 12.35 -8.40
C SER A 506 -13.90 12.90 -8.87
N ILE A 507 -13.90 13.77 -9.89
CA ILE A 507 -15.12 14.26 -10.55
C ILE A 507 -15.87 13.10 -11.20
N ASP A 508 -15.17 12.21 -11.91
CA ASP A 508 -15.80 11.07 -12.56
C ASP A 508 -16.27 10.02 -11.54
N ALA A 509 -15.53 9.81 -10.46
CA ALA A 509 -15.92 8.92 -9.37
C ALA A 509 -17.23 9.38 -8.70
N VAL A 510 -17.36 10.66 -8.34
CA VAL A 510 -18.58 11.17 -7.66
C VAL A 510 -19.82 11.12 -8.57
N ARG A 511 -19.65 11.24 -9.89
CA ARG A 511 -20.74 11.16 -10.88
C ARG A 511 -21.41 9.79 -10.96
N THR A 512 -20.75 8.74 -10.46
CA THR A 512 -21.35 7.41 -10.35
C THR A 512 -22.50 7.36 -9.34
N GLY A 513 -22.55 8.31 -8.38
CA GLY A 513 -23.56 8.31 -7.32
C GLY A 513 -23.40 7.18 -6.30
N ALA A 514 -22.21 6.57 -6.19
CA ALA A 514 -21.96 5.43 -5.32
C ALA A 514 -22.15 5.71 -3.81
N TYR A 515 -21.91 6.94 -3.35
CA TYR A 515 -22.10 7.35 -1.96
C TYR A 515 -22.96 8.61 -1.86
N ARG A 516 -23.68 8.78 -0.75
CA ARG A 516 -24.26 10.08 -0.38
C ARG A 516 -23.21 10.92 0.33
N PHE A 517 -23.43 12.24 0.40
CA PHE A 517 -22.54 13.13 1.14
C PHE A 517 -22.42 12.73 2.61
N SER A 518 -23.55 12.38 3.26
CA SER A 518 -23.56 11.88 4.64
C SER A 518 -22.74 10.61 4.84
N ASP A 519 -22.69 9.74 3.83
CA ASP A 519 -21.86 8.54 3.88
C ASP A 519 -20.37 8.96 3.86
N VAL A 520 -19.98 9.89 3.00
CA VAL A 520 -18.60 10.43 2.98
C VAL A 520 -18.22 11.05 4.33
N LEU A 521 -19.09 11.84 4.96
CA LEU A 521 -18.82 12.44 6.27
C LEU A 521 -18.58 11.40 7.38
N GLY A 522 -19.11 10.18 7.23
CA GLY A 522 -18.93 9.07 8.17
C GLY A 522 -17.63 8.26 7.98
N THR A 523 -16.70 8.71 7.14
CA THR A 523 -15.51 7.92 6.75
C THR A 523 -14.52 7.76 7.90
N ARG A 524 -13.99 6.54 8.05
CA ARG A 524 -12.91 6.17 8.97
C ARG A 524 -11.87 5.33 8.22
N TYR A 525 -10.65 5.23 8.75
CA TYR A 525 -9.63 4.31 8.19
C TYR A 525 -10.05 2.83 8.27
N ALA A 526 -10.95 2.50 9.21
CA ALA A 526 -11.54 1.17 9.33
C ALA A 526 -12.71 0.92 8.36
N SER A 527 -13.12 1.90 7.56
CA SER A 527 -14.15 1.69 6.53
C SER A 527 -13.63 0.71 5.47
N SER A 528 -14.45 -0.26 5.09
CA SER A 528 -14.08 -1.28 4.08
C SER A 528 -13.74 -0.67 2.72
N ASP A 529 -14.33 0.48 2.43
CA ASP A 529 -14.23 1.29 1.22
C ASP A 529 -13.43 2.59 1.44
N TYR A 530 -12.57 2.63 2.48
CA TYR A 530 -11.94 3.89 2.92
C TYR A 530 -11.17 4.60 1.80
N VAL A 531 -10.44 3.88 0.94
CA VAL A 531 -9.62 4.53 -0.11
C VAL A 531 -10.48 5.39 -1.02
N ALA A 532 -11.58 4.84 -1.54
CA ALA A 532 -12.47 5.58 -2.41
C ALA A 532 -13.11 6.76 -1.66
N ARG A 533 -13.58 6.51 -0.43
CA ARG A 533 -14.31 7.50 0.37
C ARG A 533 -13.43 8.64 0.88
N ALA A 534 -12.20 8.36 1.29
CA ALA A 534 -11.30 9.33 1.90
C ALA A 534 -10.61 10.21 0.84
N TYR A 535 -10.07 9.60 -0.22
CA TYR A 535 -9.27 10.34 -1.20
C TYR A 535 -10.14 10.99 -2.28
N ARG A 536 -10.93 10.20 -3.03
CA ARG A 536 -11.71 10.74 -4.17
C ARG A 536 -12.98 11.45 -3.73
N TRP A 537 -13.77 10.79 -2.90
CA TRP A 537 -15.02 11.37 -2.42
C TRP A 537 -14.79 12.40 -1.32
N GLY A 538 -13.78 12.22 -0.46
CA GLY A 538 -13.36 13.21 0.53
C GLY A 538 -12.85 14.49 -0.12
N TYR A 539 -12.05 14.39 -1.20
CA TYR A 539 -11.70 15.55 -2.04
C TYR A 539 -12.94 16.31 -2.52
N MET A 540 -13.92 15.60 -3.11
CA MET A 540 -15.14 16.23 -3.63
C MET A 540 -16.01 16.81 -2.52
N ALA A 541 -16.12 16.12 -1.38
CA ALA A 541 -16.85 16.59 -0.19
C ALA A 541 -16.23 17.86 0.39
N THR A 542 -14.90 17.89 0.54
CA THR A 542 -14.19 19.08 1.01
C THR A 542 -14.35 20.23 0.03
N ARG A 543 -14.13 20.00 -1.28
CA ARG A 543 -14.35 21.01 -2.31
C ARG A 543 -15.78 21.57 -2.26
N PHE A 544 -16.80 20.72 -2.21
CA PHE A 544 -18.19 21.12 -2.09
C PHE A 544 -18.44 22.00 -0.88
N MET A 545 -17.92 21.61 0.29
CA MET A 545 -18.06 22.39 1.53
C MET A 545 -17.37 23.75 1.44
N PHE A 546 -16.20 23.85 0.80
CA PHE A 546 -15.54 25.13 0.58
C PHE A 546 -16.29 26.03 -0.41
N GLU A 547 -16.86 25.47 -1.48
CA GLU A 547 -17.57 26.22 -2.53
C GLU A 547 -19.00 26.64 -2.12
N ARG A 548 -19.70 25.79 -1.34
CA ARG A 548 -21.13 25.98 -1.03
C ARG A 548 -21.42 26.28 0.43
N HIS A 549 -20.65 25.70 1.35
CA HIS A 549 -20.98 25.67 2.79
C HIS A 549 -19.83 26.16 3.66
N ARG A 550 -19.24 27.30 3.28
CA ARG A 550 -18.04 27.84 3.94
C ARG A 550 -18.23 28.11 5.44
N ALA A 551 -19.43 28.49 5.87
CA ALA A 551 -19.74 28.72 7.27
C ALA A 551 -19.66 27.43 8.11
N ASP A 552 -20.05 26.29 7.54
CA ASP A 552 -19.93 24.99 8.20
C ASP A 552 -18.46 24.55 8.26
N VAL A 553 -17.66 24.81 7.21
CA VAL A 553 -16.19 24.62 7.25
C VAL A 553 -15.57 25.42 8.39
N ASP A 554 -15.87 26.72 8.48
CA ASP A 554 -15.32 27.58 9.52
C ASP A 554 -15.77 27.11 10.93
N THR A 555 -16.98 26.54 11.05
CA THR A 555 -17.49 25.94 12.30
C THR A 555 -16.74 24.64 12.65
N ILE A 556 -16.59 23.72 11.71
CA ILE A 556 -15.85 22.46 11.88
C ILE A 556 -14.42 22.74 12.36
N VAL A 557 -13.70 23.60 11.64
CA VAL A 557 -12.31 23.94 11.95
C VAL A 557 -12.20 24.63 13.32
N SER A 558 -13.15 25.49 13.69
CA SER A 558 -13.13 26.13 15.02
C SER A 558 -13.20 25.13 16.17
N ARG A 559 -13.88 24.00 15.98
CA ARG A 559 -14.01 22.93 16.97
C ARG A 559 -12.76 22.06 17.03
N PHE A 560 -12.20 21.73 15.87
CA PHE A 560 -10.91 21.04 15.79
C PHE A 560 -9.81 21.80 16.55
N ARG A 561 -9.72 23.12 16.37
CA ARG A 561 -8.67 23.97 16.97
C ARG A 561 -8.66 23.99 18.49
N VAL A 562 -9.79 23.66 19.12
CA VAL A 562 -9.96 23.61 20.58
C VAL A 562 -10.11 22.18 21.11
N GLY A 563 -9.96 21.17 20.25
CA GLY A 563 -10.10 19.75 20.61
C GLY A 563 -11.53 19.31 20.88
N ASP A 564 -12.54 20.07 20.44
CA ASP A 564 -13.96 19.75 20.63
C ASP A 564 -14.47 18.77 19.55
N TYR A 565 -13.92 17.56 19.56
CA TYR A 565 -14.29 16.51 18.60
C TYR A 565 -15.72 15.99 18.80
N ASP A 566 -16.25 16.04 20.03
CA ASP A 566 -17.65 15.73 20.29
C ASP A 566 -18.59 16.78 19.70
N GLY A 567 -18.31 18.06 19.90
CA GLY A 567 -19.06 19.13 19.26
C GLY A 567 -18.94 19.12 17.75
N TYR A 568 -17.77 18.72 17.20
CA TYR A 568 -17.60 18.48 15.77
C TYR A 568 -18.56 17.39 15.30
N ALA A 569 -18.57 16.23 15.97
CA ALA A 569 -19.43 15.11 15.59
C ALA A 569 -20.91 15.50 15.68
N ASN A 570 -21.30 16.27 16.71
CA ASN A 570 -22.65 16.80 16.85
C ASN A 570 -23.00 17.74 15.68
N HIS A 571 -22.10 18.65 15.31
CA HIS A 571 -22.34 19.56 14.19
C HIS A 571 -22.44 18.82 12.85
N VAL A 572 -21.54 17.86 12.58
CA VAL A 572 -21.62 16.99 11.40
C VAL A 572 -22.93 16.21 11.37
N ALA A 573 -23.42 15.73 12.53
CA ALA A 573 -24.72 15.08 12.61
C ALA A 573 -25.89 16.06 12.30
N THR A 574 -25.77 17.35 12.61
CA THR A 574 -26.77 18.36 12.22
C THR A 574 -26.75 18.70 10.73
N ILE A 575 -25.58 18.62 10.09
CA ILE A 575 -25.47 18.65 8.62
C ILE A 575 -26.15 17.41 8.05
N GLY A 576 -25.94 16.24 8.68
CA GLY A 576 -26.70 15.01 8.44
C GLY A 576 -26.82 14.66 6.96
N ASN A 577 -28.05 14.42 6.52
CA ASN A 577 -28.40 14.19 5.11
C ASN A 577 -28.86 15.47 4.38
N ARG A 578 -28.76 16.64 5.03
CA ARG A 578 -29.31 17.91 4.53
C ARG A 578 -28.73 18.29 3.17
N TYR A 579 -27.46 17.98 2.96
CA TYR A 579 -26.74 18.33 1.73
C TYR A 579 -26.60 17.16 0.75
N ASP A 580 -27.22 15.99 1.00
CA ASP A 580 -27.07 14.83 0.12
C ASP A 580 -27.54 15.12 -1.32
N THR A 581 -28.74 15.68 -1.48
CA THR A 581 -29.28 16.03 -2.79
C THR A 581 -28.47 17.15 -3.45
N GLU A 582 -28.11 18.19 -2.68
CA GLU A 582 -27.33 19.31 -3.20
C GLU A 582 -25.94 18.87 -3.67
N PHE A 583 -25.27 18.01 -2.90
CA PHE A 583 -23.97 17.45 -3.25
C PHE A 583 -24.04 16.65 -4.54
N ALA A 584 -25.03 15.77 -4.70
CA ALA A 584 -25.24 15.02 -5.93
C ALA A 584 -25.48 15.94 -7.14
N ASP A 585 -26.28 16.99 -6.96
CA ASP A 585 -26.59 17.96 -8.02
C ASP A 585 -25.37 18.81 -8.40
N TRP A 586 -24.60 19.27 -7.41
CA TRP A 586 -23.35 20.00 -7.62
C TRP A 586 -22.30 19.12 -8.31
N ALA A 587 -22.14 17.87 -7.86
CA ALA A 587 -21.17 16.92 -8.39
C ALA A 587 -21.37 16.63 -9.89
N ARG A 588 -22.62 16.58 -10.36
CA ARG A 588 -22.92 16.42 -11.80
C ARG A 588 -22.36 17.57 -12.64
N ASN A 589 -22.29 18.77 -12.07
CA ASN A 589 -21.86 19.99 -12.75
C ASN A 589 -20.40 20.39 -12.44
N ALA A 590 -19.72 19.65 -11.57
CA ALA A 590 -18.33 19.94 -11.21
C ALA A 590 -17.40 19.78 -12.44
N THR A 591 -16.52 20.76 -12.62
CA THR A 591 -15.48 20.77 -13.67
C THR A 591 -14.12 21.07 -13.07
N THR A 592 -13.06 20.91 -13.86
CA THR A 592 -11.74 21.37 -13.48
C THR A 592 -11.63 22.90 -13.52
N GLY A 593 -10.68 23.47 -12.75
CA GLY A 593 -10.47 24.92 -12.70
C GLY A 593 -9.60 25.37 -11.53
N GLU A 594 -9.75 26.63 -11.12
CA GLU A 594 -9.15 27.18 -9.90
C GLU A 594 -10.21 27.29 -8.78
N PRO A 595 -9.82 27.11 -7.51
CA PRO A 595 -10.74 27.17 -6.37
C PRO A 595 -11.00 28.62 -5.97
N PRO A 596 -12.17 28.92 -5.38
CA PRO A 596 -12.42 30.24 -4.80
C PRO A 596 -11.50 30.43 -3.58
N VAL A 597 -10.61 31.43 -3.64
CA VAL A 597 -9.72 31.77 -2.52
C VAL A 597 -10.39 32.84 -1.65
N PRO A 598 -10.46 32.65 -0.31
CA PRO A 598 -10.95 33.69 0.59
C PRO A 598 -10.17 35.00 0.42
N ALA A 599 -10.87 36.14 0.47
CA ALA A 599 -10.24 37.45 0.40
C ALA A 599 -9.20 37.62 1.53
N LYS A 600 -8.06 38.26 1.21
CA LYS A 600 -7.08 38.67 2.23
C LYS A 600 -7.79 39.62 3.20
N ARG A 601 -7.80 39.28 4.48
CA ARG A 601 -8.13 40.23 5.55
C ARG A 601 -6.88 41.01 5.93
#